data_AF-A0A1M5K2Z3-F1
#
_entry.id   AF-A0A1M5K2Z3-F1
#
_cell.length_a   1.000
_cell.length_b   1.000
_cell.length_c   1.000
_cell.angle_alpha   90.00
_cell.angle_beta   90.00
_cell.angle_gamma   90.00
#
_symmetry.space_group_name_H-M   'P 1'
#
loop_
_entity.id
_entity.type
_entity.pdbx_description
1 polymer ?
#
loop_
_entity_poly.entity_id
_entity_poly.type
_entity_poly.pdbx_seq_one_letter_code
_entity_poly.pdbx_strand_id
1 'polypeptide(L)'
;MTAPKAFISYSWSSLDHQQWVLDLATQLRESGVDVIFDKWDLKEGDDAIAFMERIVTDKSIKKVIVVSDRKYAEKADGRQGGVGTETQIITPHIYKKVQDQNKFVCVISETDGEGKPYVPTYYQSRLHIDLSKEDIFAENFEQLLRWIFNKPAYPKPQLGKADGLFLPRWNYHSLPVRELTGADKLGKHA
;
A
#
# COMPACT_ATOMS: atom_id res chain seq x y z
N MET A 1 -13.53 17.35 -13.70
CA MET A 1 -13.01 16.50 -12.62
C MET A 1 -11.96 17.32 -11.87
N THR A 2 -12.01 17.37 -10.55
CA THR A 2 -10.97 18.02 -9.75
C THR A 2 -9.73 17.12 -9.69
N ALA A 3 -8.54 17.73 -9.80
CA ALA A 3 -7.27 17.01 -9.66
C ALA A 3 -7.19 16.34 -8.27
N PRO A 4 -6.72 15.09 -8.16
CA PRO A 4 -6.51 14.45 -6.86
C PRO A 4 -5.42 15.17 -6.09
N LYS A 5 -5.63 15.38 -4.78
CA LYS A 5 -4.64 15.98 -3.90
C LYS A 5 -3.75 14.91 -3.27
N ALA A 6 -2.43 15.14 -3.34
CA ALA A 6 -1.42 14.27 -2.73
C ALA A 6 -0.47 15.09 -1.85
N PHE A 7 -0.27 14.66 -0.61
CA PHE A 7 0.71 15.24 0.29
C PHE A 7 2.01 14.46 0.22
N ILE A 8 3.17 15.12 0.12
CA ILE A 8 4.47 14.47 0.14
C ILE A 8 5.15 14.70 1.49
N SER A 9 5.45 13.61 2.20
CA SER A 9 6.30 13.59 3.39
C SER A 9 7.62 12.91 3.05
N TYR A 10 8.71 13.58 3.37
CA TYR A 10 10.08 13.12 3.10
C TYR A 10 11.01 13.66 4.18
N SER A 11 12.27 13.22 4.16
CA SER A 11 13.28 13.67 5.11
C SER A 11 14.31 14.55 4.42
N TRP A 12 14.83 15.55 5.12
CA TRP A 12 15.87 16.44 4.58
C TRP A 12 17.25 15.77 4.69
N SER A 13 17.45 14.70 3.92
CA SER A 13 18.63 13.84 4.04
C SER A 13 19.90 14.41 3.46
N SER A 14 19.81 14.95 2.27
CA SER A 14 20.88 15.60 1.50
C SER A 14 20.25 16.60 0.55
N LEU A 15 21.05 17.49 -0.04
CA LEU A 15 20.56 18.40 -1.07
C LEU A 15 20.08 17.62 -2.30
N ASP A 16 20.80 16.58 -2.70
CA ASP A 16 20.43 15.73 -3.83
C ASP A 16 19.09 15.03 -3.61
N HIS A 17 18.85 14.50 -2.40
CA HIS A 17 17.56 13.87 -2.09
C HIS A 17 16.43 14.90 -2.08
N GLN A 18 16.66 16.09 -1.53
CA GLN A 18 15.68 17.18 -1.57
C GLN A 18 15.35 17.59 -3.02
N GLN A 19 16.34 17.63 -3.91
CA GLN A 19 16.13 17.91 -5.33
C GLN A 19 15.35 16.79 -6.01
N TRP A 20 15.72 15.52 -5.76
CA TRP A 20 15.00 14.37 -6.30
C TRP A 20 13.51 14.36 -5.90
N VAL A 21 13.19 14.71 -4.64
CA VAL A 21 11.80 14.82 -4.18
C VAL A 21 11.08 15.99 -4.85
N LEU A 22 11.77 17.12 -5.05
CA LEU A 22 11.22 18.27 -5.79
C LEU A 22 10.92 17.90 -7.25
N ASP A 23 11.80 17.14 -7.90
CA ASP A 23 11.60 16.67 -9.28
C ASP A 23 10.40 15.70 -9.36
N LEU A 24 10.29 14.76 -8.40
CA LEU A 24 9.13 13.87 -8.28
C LEU A 24 7.83 14.67 -8.09
N ALA A 25 7.82 15.64 -7.17
CA ALA A 25 6.68 16.49 -6.90
C ALA A 25 6.26 17.27 -8.16
N THR A 26 7.25 17.75 -8.93
CA THR A 26 7.03 18.51 -10.16
C THR A 26 6.41 17.63 -11.24
N GLN A 27 6.97 16.45 -11.50
CA GLN A 27 6.42 15.48 -12.45
C GLN A 27 4.99 15.05 -12.09
N LEU A 28 4.68 14.89 -10.80
CA LEU A 28 3.32 14.62 -10.34
C LEU A 28 2.36 15.78 -10.67
N ARG A 29 2.78 17.03 -10.46
CA ARG A 29 1.97 18.21 -10.83
C ARG A 29 1.74 18.30 -12.34
N GLU A 30 2.79 18.08 -13.14
CA GLU A 30 2.70 18.03 -14.60
C GLU A 30 1.76 16.91 -15.08
N SER A 31 1.65 15.82 -14.29
CA SER A 31 0.73 14.71 -14.52
C SER A 31 -0.69 14.93 -13.99
N GLY A 32 -1.02 16.16 -13.54
CA GLY A 32 -2.36 16.54 -13.11
C GLY A 32 -2.72 16.19 -11.66
N VAL A 33 -1.73 16.00 -10.80
CA VAL A 33 -1.91 15.83 -9.34
C VAL A 33 -1.75 17.19 -8.64
N ASP A 34 -2.65 17.52 -7.74
CA ASP A 34 -2.50 18.72 -6.89
C ASP A 34 -1.63 18.37 -5.67
N VAL A 35 -0.32 18.55 -5.84
CA VAL A 35 0.69 18.18 -4.84
C VAL A 35 0.79 19.26 -3.76
N ILE A 36 0.73 18.82 -2.49
CA ILE A 36 1.03 19.59 -1.29
C ILE A 36 2.44 19.20 -0.83
N PHE A 37 3.35 20.17 -0.82
CA PHE A 37 4.77 19.97 -0.62
C PHE A 37 5.39 21.10 0.19
N ASP A 38 6.22 20.79 1.18
CA ASP A 38 6.75 21.77 2.13
C ASP A 38 7.44 22.96 1.45
N LYS A 39 8.30 22.73 0.45
CA LYS A 39 9.03 23.78 -0.27
C LYS A 39 8.12 24.75 -1.05
N TRP A 40 6.87 24.39 -1.29
CA TRP A 40 5.90 25.25 -1.99
C TRP A 40 4.86 25.84 -1.06
N ASP A 41 4.45 25.08 -0.05
CA ASP A 41 3.30 25.38 0.80
C ASP A 41 3.67 25.90 2.20
N LEU A 42 4.91 25.71 2.65
CA LEU A 42 5.42 26.32 3.89
C LEU A 42 6.25 27.57 3.60
N LYS A 43 5.97 28.65 4.34
CA LYS A 43 6.67 29.93 4.31
C LYS A 43 7.28 30.24 5.67
N GLU A 44 8.17 31.22 5.71
CA GLU A 44 8.78 31.69 6.95
C GLU A 44 7.70 32.14 7.95
N GLY A 45 7.72 31.55 9.14
CA GLY A 45 6.73 31.81 10.20
C GLY A 45 5.55 30.83 10.23
N ASP A 46 5.41 29.95 9.24
CA ASP A 46 4.38 28.91 9.26
C ASP A 46 4.67 27.83 10.31
N ASP A 47 3.60 27.30 10.91
CA ASP A 47 3.67 26.19 11.84
C ASP A 47 3.72 24.86 11.08
N ALA A 48 4.92 24.28 11.03
CA ALA A 48 5.12 22.98 10.37
C ALA A 48 4.34 21.84 11.04
N ILE A 49 3.98 21.95 12.34
CA ILE A 49 3.16 20.95 13.03
C ILE A 49 1.75 21.01 12.46
N ALA A 50 1.18 22.22 12.38
CA ALA A 50 -0.13 22.45 11.78
C ALA A 50 -0.17 21.99 10.31
N PHE A 51 0.93 22.19 9.57
CA PHE A 51 1.07 21.69 8.19
C PHE A 51 0.95 20.17 8.10
N MET A 52 1.61 19.42 8.99
CA MET A 52 1.45 17.97 9.05
C MET A 52 0.06 17.55 9.53
N GLU A 53 -0.54 18.28 10.46
CA GLU A 53 -1.89 17.97 10.94
C GLU A 53 -2.93 18.02 9.83
N ARG A 54 -2.68 18.75 8.72
CA ARG A 54 -3.51 18.71 7.51
C ARG A 54 -3.71 17.28 6.98
N ILE A 55 -2.73 16.39 7.15
CA ILE A 55 -2.87 14.98 6.78
C ILE A 55 -4.07 14.32 7.50
N VAL A 56 -4.37 14.75 8.73
CA VAL A 56 -5.48 14.21 9.52
C VAL A 56 -6.74 15.06 9.33
N THR A 57 -6.61 16.38 9.34
CA THR A 57 -7.74 17.32 9.41
C THR A 57 -8.33 17.67 8.04
N ASP A 58 -7.52 17.75 6.99
CA ASP A 58 -7.97 18.08 5.64
C ASP A 58 -8.46 16.82 4.91
N LYS A 59 -9.79 16.69 4.83
CA LYS A 59 -10.47 15.59 4.14
C LYS A 59 -10.26 15.59 2.63
N SER A 60 -9.81 16.69 2.02
CA SER A 60 -9.53 16.76 0.59
C SER A 60 -8.21 16.06 0.23
N ILE A 61 -7.27 15.94 1.17
CA ILE A 61 -6.06 15.15 1.03
C ILE A 61 -6.46 13.67 1.11
N LYS A 62 -6.47 12.97 -0.02
CA LYS A 62 -6.83 11.54 -0.08
C LYS A 62 -5.61 10.63 -0.24
N LYS A 63 -4.46 11.21 -0.58
CA LYS A 63 -3.22 10.49 -0.86
C LYS A 63 -2.08 11.15 -0.09
N VAL A 64 -1.25 10.33 0.54
CA VAL A 64 -0.04 10.73 1.25
C VAL A 64 1.08 9.83 0.77
N ILE A 65 2.08 10.45 0.17
CA ILE A 65 3.27 9.81 -0.34
C ILE A 65 4.34 9.96 0.73
N VAL A 66 4.82 8.84 1.25
CA VAL A 66 5.92 8.76 2.20
C VAL A 66 7.17 8.42 1.40
N VAL A 67 7.97 9.42 1.05
CA VAL A 67 9.27 9.17 0.41
C VAL A 67 10.23 8.68 1.48
N SER A 68 10.56 7.40 1.39
CA SER A 68 11.33 6.68 2.38
C SER A 68 12.73 6.39 1.86
N ASP A 69 13.69 7.00 2.54
CA ASP A 69 15.11 6.70 2.48
C ASP A 69 15.58 6.20 3.85
N ARG A 70 16.87 5.90 3.99
CA ARG A 70 17.42 5.40 5.25
C ARG A 70 17.13 6.34 6.41
N LYS A 71 17.40 7.64 6.23
CA LYS A 71 17.23 8.64 7.29
C LYS A 71 15.76 8.82 7.65
N TYR A 72 14.84 8.80 6.69
CA TYR A 72 13.41 8.84 6.97
C TYR A 72 12.99 7.71 7.89
N ALA A 73 13.36 6.47 7.55
CA ALA A 73 13.02 5.29 8.35
C ALA A 73 13.61 5.37 9.77
N GLU A 74 14.90 5.71 9.89
CA GLU A 74 15.58 5.89 11.19
C GLU A 74 14.89 6.95 12.05
N LYS A 75 14.52 8.09 11.45
CA LYS A 75 13.81 9.18 12.15
C LYS A 75 12.40 8.82 12.52
N ALA A 76 11.68 8.13 11.64
CA ALA A 76 10.32 7.68 11.89
C ALA A 76 10.26 6.69 13.06
N ASP A 77 11.22 5.77 13.14
CA ASP A 77 11.29 4.72 14.14
C ASP A 77 11.90 5.19 15.47
N GLY A 78 12.87 6.11 15.43
CA GLY A 78 13.49 6.70 16.63
C GLY A 78 12.56 7.63 17.42
N ARG A 79 11.42 8.06 16.86
CA ARG A 79 10.51 9.04 17.45
C ARG A 79 9.51 8.49 18.49
N GLN A 80 9.78 7.34 19.09
CA GLN A 80 8.92 6.80 20.16
C GLN A 80 8.90 7.67 21.45
N GLY A 81 9.75 8.69 21.58
CA GLY A 81 9.92 9.49 22.81
C GLY A 81 9.61 11.01 22.74
N GLY A 82 9.06 11.53 21.65
CA GLY A 82 8.42 12.86 21.67
C GLY A 82 9.28 14.11 21.51
N VAL A 83 10.58 14.05 21.19
CA VAL A 83 11.35 15.26 20.83
C VAL A 83 12.26 15.00 19.63
N GLY A 84 11.76 15.36 18.45
CA GLY A 84 12.55 15.43 17.23
C GLY A 84 12.06 16.61 16.40
N THR A 85 12.93 17.61 16.21
CA THR A 85 12.67 18.93 15.62
C THR A 85 12.19 18.91 14.17
N GLU A 86 12.31 17.77 13.48
CA GLU A 86 12.02 17.69 12.05
C GLU A 86 10.55 17.38 11.80
N THR A 87 9.78 18.44 11.58
CA THR A 87 8.33 18.38 11.53
C THR A 87 7.76 17.71 10.27
N GLN A 88 8.58 17.24 9.32
CA GLN A 88 8.09 16.69 8.03
C GLN A 88 7.99 15.15 7.97
N ILE A 89 8.31 14.43 9.06
CA ILE A 89 8.27 12.96 9.12
C ILE A 89 6.94 12.47 9.71
N ILE A 90 6.30 11.52 9.05
CA ILE A 90 5.09 10.86 9.58
C ILE A 90 5.50 9.93 10.70
N THR A 91 4.99 10.24 11.89
CA THR A 91 5.20 9.44 13.09
C THR A 91 4.12 8.34 13.20
N PRO A 92 4.38 7.28 13.99
CA PRO A 92 3.36 6.29 14.32
C PRO A 92 2.06 6.92 14.88
N HIS A 93 2.16 8.07 15.55
CA HIS A 93 1.00 8.80 16.10
C HIS A 93 0.12 9.41 15.01
N ILE A 94 0.71 10.15 14.06
CA ILE A 94 -0.04 10.71 12.91
C ILE A 94 -0.63 9.58 12.07
N TYR A 95 0.17 8.55 11.82
CA TYR A 95 -0.26 7.37 11.08
C TYR A 95 -1.51 6.74 11.71
N LYS A 96 -1.50 6.48 13.03
CA LYS A 96 -2.64 5.90 13.77
C LYS A 96 -3.87 6.82 13.85
N LYS A 97 -3.71 8.14 13.77
CA LYS A 97 -4.84 9.09 13.76
C LYS A 97 -5.68 9.01 12.48
N VAL A 98 -5.10 8.55 11.37
CA VAL A 98 -5.82 8.38 10.11
C VAL A 98 -6.53 7.02 10.11
N GLN A 99 -7.86 7.02 9.91
CA GLN A 99 -8.63 5.77 9.91
C GLN A 99 -8.35 4.92 8.66
N ASP A 100 -8.36 5.55 7.48
CA ASP A 100 -8.08 4.86 6.22
C ASP A 100 -6.58 4.88 5.91
N GLN A 101 -5.91 3.78 6.27
CA GLN A 101 -4.48 3.63 6.03
C GLN A 101 -4.13 3.45 4.54
N ASN A 102 -5.11 3.19 3.66
CA ASN A 102 -4.89 3.18 2.21
C ASN A 102 -4.64 4.58 1.65
N LYS A 103 -4.80 5.61 2.49
CA LYS A 103 -4.33 6.98 2.23
C LYS A 103 -2.82 7.06 2.05
N PHE A 104 -2.03 6.13 2.62
CA PHE A 104 -0.56 6.18 2.58
C PHE A 104 0.05 5.18 1.61
N VAL A 105 1.04 5.64 0.83
CA VAL A 105 1.97 4.77 0.09
C VAL A 105 3.40 5.15 0.43
N CYS A 106 4.24 4.17 0.76
CA CYS A 106 5.68 4.39 0.80
C CYS A 106 6.23 4.35 -0.63
N VAL A 107 6.98 5.40 -0.99
CA VAL A 107 7.79 5.48 -2.20
C VAL A 107 9.24 5.33 -1.78
N ILE A 108 9.93 4.33 -2.32
CA ILE A 108 11.32 4.04 -1.99
C ILE A 108 12.20 4.87 -2.91
N SER A 109 13.06 5.70 -2.33
CA SER A 109 14.08 6.45 -3.07
C SER A 109 15.49 5.90 -2.88
N GLU A 110 15.67 4.99 -1.92
CA GLU A 110 16.96 4.40 -1.55
C GLU A 110 16.76 2.97 -1.03
N THR A 111 17.65 2.06 -1.43
CA THR A 111 17.75 0.70 -0.88
C THR A 111 19.12 0.48 -0.25
N ASP A 112 19.25 -0.53 0.61
CA ASP A 112 20.55 -0.95 1.14
C ASP A 112 21.39 -1.71 0.09
N GLY A 113 22.58 -2.18 0.52
CA GLY A 113 23.51 -2.91 -0.35
C GLY A 113 23.01 -4.27 -0.83
N GLU A 114 21.93 -4.80 -0.25
CA GLU A 114 21.28 -6.04 -0.67
C GLU A 114 20.01 -5.77 -1.52
N GLY A 115 19.71 -4.49 -1.79
CA GLY A 115 18.52 -4.08 -2.51
C GLY A 115 17.25 -4.07 -1.65
N LYS A 116 17.37 -4.11 -0.32
CA LYS A 116 16.22 -4.04 0.58
C LYS A 116 15.82 -2.57 0.82
N PRO A 117 14.52 -2.25 0.77
CA PRO A 117 14.06 -0.88 0.98
C PRO A 117 14.13 -0.48 2.46
N TYR A 118 14.44 0.78 2.70
CA TYR A 118 14.26 1.40 4.02
C TYR A 118 12.80 1.81 4.18
N VAL A 119 12.09 1.20 5.12
CA VAL A 119 10.68 1.49 5.41
C VAL A 119 10.49 1.69 6.92
N PRO A 120 9.67 2.67 7.35
CA PRO A 120 9.32 2.81 8.75
C PRO A 120 8.65 1.53 9.29
N THR A 121 8.94 1.19 10.53
CA THR A 121 8.41 -0.01 11.20
C THR A 121 6.88 -0.04 11.19
N TYR A 122 6.22 1.12 11.33
CA TYR A 122 4.75 1.19 11.29
C TYR A 122 4.15 0.85 9.91
N TYR A 123 4.94 0.84 8.84
CA TYR A 123 4.51 0.58 7.46
C TYR A 123 4.98 -0.79 6.93
N GLN A 124 5.81 -1.53 7.68
CA GLN A 124 6.57 -2.69 7.18
C GLN A 124 5.73 -3.81 6.54
N SER A 125 4.46 -3.98 6.92
CA SER A 125 3.57 -5.02 6.37
C SER A 125 2.81 -4.61 5.11
N ARG A 126 3.05 -3.40 4.58
CA ARG A 126 2.34 -2.84 3.44
C ARG A 126 3.20 -2.81 2.17
N LEU A 127 2.52 -2.87 1.03
CA LEU A 127 3.14 -2.70 -0.27
C LEU A 127 3.66 -1.27 -0.43
N HIS A 128 4.85 -1.14 -1.01
CA HIS A 128 5.49 0.13 -1.37
C HIS A 128 5.67 0.19 -2.89
N ILE A 129 6.03 1.36 -3.40
CA ILE A 129 6.38 1.61 -4.80
C ILE A 129 7.86 1.98 -4.84
N ASP A 130 8.66 1.27 -5.63
CA ASP A 130 10.11 1.49 -5.68
C ASP A 130 10.47 2.43 -6.83
N LEU A 131 11.02 3.61 -6.53
CA LEU A 131 11.53 4.58 -7.50
C LEU A 131 13.05 4.78 -7.35
N SER A 132 13.74 3.88 -6.65
CA SER A 132 15.16 4.05 -6.29
C SER A 132 16.14 3.86 -7.44
N LYS A 133 15.71 3.26 -8.56
CA LYS A 133 16.56 2.97 -9.72
C LYS A 133 15.98 3.55 -11.01
N GLU A 134 16.85 4.06 -11.87
CA GLU A 134 16.46 4.71 -13.12
C GLU A 134 15.77 3.76 -14.11
N ASP A 135 16.17 2.49 -14.15
CA ASP A 135 15.65 1.47 -15.05
C ASP A 135 14.19 1.09 -14.76
N ILE A 136 13.76 1.18 -13.50
CA ILE A 136 12.38 0.90 -13.07
C ILE A 136 11.55 2.17 -12.83
N PHE A 137 12.17 3.35 -12.84
CA PHE A 137 11.53 4.60 -12.42
C PHE A 137 10.27 4.90 -13.22
N ALA A 138 10.32 4.82 -14.56
CA ALA A 138 9.19 5.21 -15.42
C ALA A 138 7.96 4.31 -15.20
N GLU A 139 8.15 3.00 -15.13
CA GLU A 139 7.06 2.04 -14.88
C GLU A 139 6.43 2.25 -13.49
N ASN A 140 7.27 2.39 -12.47
CA ASN A 140 6.80 2.55 -11.10
C ASN A 140 6.23 3.96 -10.84
N PHE A 141 6.66 4.98 -11.58
CA PHE A 141 6.03 6.30 -11.58
C PHE A 141 4.60 6.23 -12.13
N GLU A 142 4.38 5.47 -13.22
CA GLU A 142 3.03 5.20 -13.71
C GLU A 142 2.19 4.45 -12.64
N GLN A 143 2.79 3.49 -11.94
CA GLN A 143 2.13 2.80 -10.82
C GLN A 143 1.72 3.78 -9.70
N LEU A 144 2.57 4.76 -9.38
CA LEU A 144 2.26 5.80 -8.41
C LEU A 144 1.09 6.67 -8.88
N LEU A 145 1.08 7.12 -10.14
CA LEU A 145 -0.03 7.86 -10.71
C LEU A 145 -1.34 7.05 -10.65
N ARG A 146 -1.31 5.78 -11.06
CA ARG A 146 -2.46 4.87 -10.96
C ARG A 146 -2.99 4.78 -9.54
N TRP A 147 -2.11 4.67 -8.54
CA TRP A 147 -2.52 4.68 -7.13
C TRP A 147 -3.14 6.01 -6.71
N ILE A 148 -2.59 7.15 -7.12
CA ILE A 148 -3.13 8.48 -6.82
C ILE A 148 -4.53 8.66 -7.42
N PHE A 149 -4.71 8.28 -8.69
CA PHE A 149 -5.97 8.40 -9.43
C PHE A 149 -6.98 7.27 -9.13
N ASN A 150 -6.64 6.28 -8.29
CA ASN A 150 -7.42 5.07 -8.04
C ASN A 150 -7.77 4.29 -9.33
N LYS A 151 -6.82 4.20 -10.26
CA LYS A 151 -6.94 3.48 -11.54
C LYS A 151 -6.02 2.26 -11.55
N PRO A 152 -6.42 1.14 -10.92
CA PRO A 152 -5.56 -0.05 -10.82
C PRO A 152 -5.16 -0.55 -12.21
N ALA A 153 -3.93 -1.06 -12.34
CA ALA A 153 -3.43 -1.65 -13.59
C ALA A 153 -4.30 -2.84 -14.03
N TYR A 154 -4.78 -3.63 -13.07
CA TYR A 154 -5.63 -4.79 -13.29
C TYR A 154 -6.99 -4.56 -12.61
N PRO A 155 -7.98 -3.97 -13.31
CA PRO A 155 -9.31 -3.79 -12.75
C PRO A 155 -9.96 -5.15 -12.50
N LYS A 156 -10.56 -5.32 -11.31
CA LYS A 156 -11.30 -6.55 -10.97
C LYS A 156 -12.47 -6.71 -11.95
N PRO A 157 -12.58 -7.85 -12.67
CA PRO A 157 -13.69 -8.06 -13.59
C PRO A 157 -15.03 -8.16 -12.83
N GLN A 158 -16.12 -7.94 -13.55
CA GLN A 158 -17.46 -8.15 -13.00
C GLN A 158 -17.62 -9.62 -12.58
N LEU A 159 -18.29 -9.84 -11.44
CA LEU A 159 -18.57 -11.19 -10.97
C LEU A 159 -19.59 -11.85 -11.91
N GLY A 160 -19.24 -13.03 -12.44
CA GLY A 160 -20.17 -13.83 -13.24
C GLY A 160 -21.32 -14.41 -12.41
N LYS A 161 -22.36 -14.90 -13.09
CA LYS A 161 -23.44 -15.65 -12.42
C LYS A 161 -22.98 -17.08 -12.14
N ALA A 162 -23.33 -17.60 -10.96
CA ALA A 162 -23.03 -18.98 -10.56
C ALA A 162 -24.09 -19.97 -11.07
N ASP A 163 -24.52 -19.82 -12.34
CA ASP A 163 -25.58 -20.63 -12.91
C ASP A 163 -24.97 -21.92 -13.49
N GLY A 164 -25.02 -23.02 -12.72
CA GLY A 164 -24.74 -24.39 -13.22
C GLY A 164 -23.59 -25.17 -12.58
N LEU A 165 -22.87 -24.64 -11.58
CA LEU A 165 -21.70 -25.32 -10.97
C LEU A 165 -22.05 -26.38 -9.91
N PHE A 166 -23.32 -26.51 -9.54
CA PHE A 166 -23.79 -27.62 -8.70
C PHE A 166 -24.47 -28.65 -9.60
N LEU A 167 -23.68 -29.54 -10.20
CA LEU A 167 -24.23 -30.77 -10.77
C LEU A 167 -25.02 -31.50 -9.65
N PRO A 168 -26.24 -32.00 -9.93
CA PRO A 168 -27.01 -32.71 -8.92
C PRO A 168 -26.20 -33.90 -8.41
N ARG A 169 -26.00 -33.93 -7.10
CA ARG A 169 -25.35 -35.00 -6.34
C ARG A 169 -25.93 -36.34 -6.80
N TRP A 170 -25.07 -37.22 -7.34
CA TRP A 170 -25.42 -38.55 -7.87
C TRP A 170 -26.51 -39.25 -7.02
N ASN A 171 -27.61 -39.63 -7.66
CA ASN A 171 -28.69 -40.40 -7.06
C ASN A 171 -28.20 -41.80 -6.71
N TYR A 172 -27.90 -42.05 -5.44
CA TYR A 172 -27.61 -43.38 -4.90
C TYR A 172 -28.93 -44.12 -4.62
N HIS A 173 -29.66 -44.51 -5.66
CA HIS A 173 -30.72 -45.53 -5.64
C HIS A 173 -30.79 -46.02 -7.08
N SER A 174 -30.47 -47.25 -7.45
CA SER A 174 -30.50 -48.53 -6.75
C SER A 174 -29.70 -49.52 -7.60
N LEU A 175 -28.66 -50.14 -7.04
CA LEU A 175 -28.12 -51.36 -7.65
C LEU A 175 -29.02 -52.52 -7.21
N PRO A 176 -29.50 -53.38 -8.13
CA PRO A 176 -30.27 -54.55 -7.75
C PRO A 176 -29.35 -55.53 -7.00
N VAL A 177 -29.75 -55.94 -5.80
CA VAL A 177 -29.08 -57.00 -5.04
C VAL A 177 -29.26 -58.29 -5.85
N ARG A 178 -28.18 -58.80 -6.44
CA ARG A 178 -28.15 -60.16 -6.99
C ARG A 178 -28.22 -61.15 -5.82
N GLU A 179 -29.24 -61.99 -5.82
CA GLU A 179 -29.36 -63.17 -4.96
C GLU A 179 -28.09 -64.03 -5.06
N LEU A 180 -27.43 -64.26 -3.93
CA LEU A 180 -26.41 -65.31 -3.80
C LEU A 180 -27.10 -66.59 -3.37
N THR A 181 -27.40 -67.44 -4.35
CA THR A 181 -27.74 -68.84 -4.15
C THR A 181 -26.51 -69.62 -3.69
N GLY A 182 -26.66 -70.40 -2.61
CA GLY A 182 -26.05 -71.74 -2.52
C GLY A 182 -24.79 -71.89 -1.66
N ALA A 183 -25.03 -72.49 -0.48
CA ALA A 183 -24.21 -73.49 0.19
C ALA A 183 -22.77 -73.15 0.62
N ASP A 184 -22.58 -73.07 1.94
CA ASP A 184 -21.42 -73.72 2.54
C ASP A 184 -21.83 -74.53 3.79
N LYS A 185 -21.46 -75.81 3.75
CA LYS A 185 -21.57 -76.79 4.83
C LYS A 185 -20.48 -76.53 5.87
N LEU A 186 -20.75 -76.96 7.12
CA LEU A 186 -19.86 -77.41 8.21
C LEU A 186 -20.32 -76.73 9.51
N GLY A 187 -20.80 -77.37 10.58
CA GLY A 187 -20.83 -78.77 11.01
C GLY A 187 -20.74 -78.77 12.56
N LYS A 188 -21.27 -79.83 13.19
CA LYS A 188 -20.97 -80.42 14.53
C LYS A 188 -22.24 -80.71 15.36
N HIS A 189 -22.60 -82.00 15.46
CA HIS A 189 -22.44 -82.89 16.63
C HIS A 189 -23.56 -82.73 17.68
N ALA A 190 -24.47 -83.69 17.78
CA ALA A 190 -24.44 -84.87 18.66
C ALA A 190 -25.67 -85.74 18.37
#